data_AF-A0A7V9DP01-F1
#
_entry.id   AF-A0A7V9DP01-F1
#
_cell.length_a   1.000
_cell.length_b   1.000
_cell.length_c   1.000
_cell.angle_alpha   90.00
_cell.angle_beta   90.00
_cell.angle_gamma   90.00
#
_symmetry.space_group_name_H-M   'P 1'
#
loop_
_entity.id
_entity.type
_entity.pdbx_description
1 polymer ?
#
loop_
_entity_poly.entity_id
_entity_poly.type
_entity_poly.pdbx_seq_one_letter_code
_entity_poly.pdbx_strand_id
1 'polypeptide(L)' 'MPPGWYADPSSRFELRYWDGSAWTEHVSRSGQQYTDPPVA' A
#
# COMPACT_ATOMS: atom_id res chain seq x y z
N MET A 1 8.05 2.51 -11.72
CA MET A 1 7.09 3.58 -11.36
C MET A 1 7.73 4.43 -10.27
N PRO A 2 7.50 5.75 -10.24
CA PRO A 2 8.02 6.57 -9.15
C PRO A 2 7.39 6.15 -7.81
N PRO A 3 8.04 6.45 -6.68
CA PRO A 3 7.46 6.19 -5.37
C PRO A 3 6.12 6.93 -5.19
N GLY A 4 5.11 6.27 -4.65
CA GLY A 4 3.78 6.87 -4.52
C GLY A 4 2.67 5.89 -4.15
N TRP A 5 1.46 6.43 -4.02
CA TRP A 5 0.25 5.66 -3.75
C TRP A 5 -0.38 5.18 -5.05
N TYR A 6 -0.66 3.89 -5.13
CA TYR A 6 -1.27 3.23 -6.28
C TYR A 6 -2.32 2.23 -5.80
N ALA A 7 -3.23 1.82 -6.70
CA ALA A 7 -4.25 0.82 -6.38
C ALA A 7 -3.61 -0.44 -5.80
N ASP A 8 -4.13 -0.93 -4.66
CA ASP A 8 -3.57 -2.09 -3.99
C ASP A 8 -3.73 -3.35 -4.88
N PRO A 9 -2.63 -4.01 -5.31
CA PRO A 9 -2.71 -5.19 -6.17
C PRO A 9 -3.34 -6.41 -5.49
N SER A 10 -3.35 -6.46 -4.15
CA SER A 10 -4.02 -7.49 -3.35
C SER A 10 -5.52 -7.24 -3.18
N SER A 11 -6.03 -6.05 -3.58
CA SER A 11 -7.41 -5.60 -3.38
C SER A 11 -7.90 -5.62 -1.91
N ARG A 12 -6.99 -5.69 -0.93
CA ARG A 12 -7.32 -5.63 0.50
C ARG A 12 -7.58 -4.20 0.99
N PHE A 13 -6.95 -3.23 0.34
CA PHE A 13 -7.05 -1.80 0.63
C PHE A 13 -7.28 -1.00 -0.66
N GLU A 14 -7.61 0.28 -0.53
CA GLU A 14 -7.85 1.13 -1.70
C GLU A 14 -6.52 1.46 -2.40
N LEU A 15 -5.49 1.80 -1.61
CA LEU A 15 -4.16 2.12 -2.11
C LEU A 15 -3.09 1.38 -1.30
N ARG A 16 -1.98 1.05 -1.95
CA ARG A 16 -0.73 0.60 -1.33
C ARG A 16 0.40 1.51 -1.78
N TYR A 17 1.40 1.67 -0.92
CA TYR A 17 2.56 2.48 -1.25
C TYR A 17 3.58 1.66 -2.05
N TRP A 18 3.99 2.18 -3.19
CA TRP A 18 5.13 1.71 -3.98
C TRP A 18 6.33 2.58 -3.62
N ASP A 19 7.46 1.99 -3.23
CA ASP A 19 8.67 2.75 -2.82
C ASP A 19 9.60 3.10 -3.98
N GLY A 20 9.24 2.74 -5.21
CA GLY A 20 10.09 2.86 -6.40
C GLY A 20 10.62 1.52 -6.90
N SER A 21 10.70 0.51 -6.03
CA SER A 21 11.26 -0.83 -6.31
C SER A 21 10.33 -1.98 -5.89
N ALA A 22 9.54 -1.81 -4.82
CA ALA A 22 8.63 -2.80 -4.27
C ALA A 22 7.38 -2.15 -3.63
N TRP A 23 6.33 -2.96 -3.47
CA TRP A 23 5.17 -2.60 -2.66
C TRP A 23 5.51 -2.75 -1.18
N THR A 24 5.14 -1.77 -0.37
CA THR A 24 5.38 -1.80 1.07
C THR A 24 4.14 -2.23 1.85
N GLU A 25 4.26 -2.29 3.17
CA GLU A 25 3.18 -2.56 4.11
C GLU A 25 2.26 -1.33 4.30
N HIS A 26 2.66 -0.14 3.83
CA HIS A 26 1.84 1.05 3.95
C HIS A 26 0.67 0.99 2.99
N VAL A 27 -0.54 1.07 3.53
CA VAL A 27 -1.80 1.02 2.80
C VAL A 27 -2.66 2.23 3.17
N SER A 28 -3.63 2.58 2.33
CA SER A 28 -4.62 3.62 2.63
C SER A 28 -6.02 3.13 2.34
N ARG A 29 -6.96 3.52 3.21
CA ARG A 29 -8.39 3.27 3.08
C ARG A 29 -9.17 4.49 3.58
N SER A 30 -10.10 4.98 2.76
CA SER A 30 -10.93 6.14 3.08
C SER A 30 -10.12 7.38 3.47
N GLY A 31 -8.98 7.59 2.79
CA GLY A 31 -8.06 8.71 3.04
C GLY A 31 -7.17 8.59 4.27
N GLN A 32 -7.28 7.50 5.04
CA GLN A 32 -6.42 7.23 6.19
C GLN A 32 -5.36 6.17 5.85
N GLN A 33 -4.14 6.39 6.35
CA GLN A 33 -3.02 5.46 6.18
C GLN A 33 -2.97 4.45 7.33
N TYR A 34 -2.61 3.21 6.98
CA TYR A 34 -2.42 2.09 7.89
C TYR A 34 -1.18 1.31 7.48
N THR A 35 -0.73 0.43 8.37
CA THR A 35 0.26 -0.60 8.05
C THR A 35 -0.47 -1.94 7.99
N ASP A 36 -0.38 -2.65 6.87
CA ASP A 36 -0.84 -4.03 6.71
C ASP A 36 0.25 -4.94 7.31
N PRO A 37 0.10 -5.44 8.56
CA PRO A 37 1.15 -6.20 9.20
C PRO A 37 1.39 -7.51 8.43
N PRO A 38 2.64 -7.97 8.34
CA PRO A 38 2.93 -9.28 7.79
C PRO A 38 2.23 -10.32 8.69
N VAL A 39 1.36 -11.12 8.08
CA VAL A 39 0.78 -12.28 8.78
C VAL A 39 1.95 -13.22 9.09
N ALA A 40 2.18 -13.48 10.38
CA ALA A 40 3.22 -14.38 10.87
C ALA A 40 3.03 -15.82 10.40
#